data_AF-A0A2V5YSQ8-F1
#
_entry.id   AF-A0A2V5YSQ8-F1
#
_cell.length_a   1.000
_cell.length_b   1.000
_cell.length_c   1.000
_cell.angle_alpha   90.00
_cell.angle_beta   90.00
_cell.angle_gamma   90.00
#
_symmetry.space_group_name_H-M   'P 1'
#
loop_
_entity.id
_entity.type
_entity.pdbx_description
1 polymer ?
#
loop_
_entity_poly.entity_id
_entity_poly.type
_entity_poly.pdbx_seq_one_letter_code
_entity_poly.pdbx_strand_id
1 'polypeptide(L)'
;MEAEARNAVARARREKEKRVHELETKIAALEGQQKELAAALEDPATYQPGGSATTINRDLSALTHDLARLTAEWESVTATVSAP
;
A
#
# COMPACT_ATOMS: atom_id res chain seq x y z
N MET A 1 -4.65 -26.28 27.42
CA MET A 1 -6.07 -26.15 27.84
C MET A 1 -6.89 -25.67 26.64
N GLU A 2 -8.17 -26.03 26.53
CA GLU A 2 -9.02 -25.61 25.40
C GLU A 2 -9.23 -24.08 25.35
N ALA A 3 -9.32 -23.43 26.52
CA ALA A 3 -9.42 -21.97 26.63
C ALA A 3 -8.16 -21.22 26.12
N GLU A 4 -6.97 -21.79 26.32
CA GLU A 4 -5.71 -21.21 25.83
C GLU A 4 -5.62 -21.28 24.31
N ALA A 5 -6.02 -22.41 23.71
CA ALA A 5 -6.07 -22.58 22.26
C ALA A 5 -7.03 -21.58 21.60
N ARG A 6 -8.24 -21.42 22.17
CA ARG A 6 -9.21 -20.42 21.69
C ARG A 6 -8.68 -18.99 21.79
N ASN A 7 -7.99 -18.66 22.89
CA ASN A 7 -7.38 -17.33 23.07
C ASN A 7 -6.24 -17.07 22.08
N ALA A 8 -5.43 -18.08 21.76
CA ALA A 8 -4.35 -17.96 20.78
C ALA A 8 -4.90 -17.68 19.37
N VAL A 9 -5.93 -18.43 18.94
CA VAL A 9 -6.60 -18.23 17.65
C VAL A 9 -7.21 -16.82 17.56
N ALA A 10 -7.89 -16.37 18.62
CA ALA A 10 -8.48 -15.04 18.65
C ALA A 10 -7.43 -13.92 18.58
N ARG A 11 -6.25 -14.10 19.18
CA ARG A 11 -5.14 -13.14 19.05
C ARG A 11 -4.58 -13.12 17.63
N ALA A 12 -4.27 -14.28 17.06
CA ALA A 12 -3.74 -14.39 15.70
C ALA A 12 -4.69 -13.74 14.67
N ARG A 13 -6.00 -13.95 14.82
CA ARG A 13 -7.01 -13.31 13.98
C ARG A 13 -6.97 -11.79 14.09
N ARG A 14 -6.95 -11.25 15.31
CA ARG A 14 -6.89 -9.78 15.54
C ARG A 14 -5.61 -9.15 14.99
N GLU A 15 -4.47 -9.80 15.16
CA GLU A 15 -3.19 -9.32 14.63
C GLU A 15 -3.20 -9.30 13.10
N LYS A 16 -3.76 -10.33 12.46
CA LYS A 16 -3.97 -10.36 11.02
C LYS A 16 -4.90 -9.25 10.54
N GLU A 17 -6.07 -9.10 11.15
CA GLU A 17 -7.03 -8.03 10.79
C GLU A 17 -6.39 -6.64 10.92
N LYS A 18 -5.61 -6.41 11.99
CA LYS A 18 -4.84 -5.18 12.17
C LYS A 18 -3.83 -4.99 11.03
N ARG A 19 -3.09 -6.04 10.66
CA ARG A 19 -2.08 -5.95 9.58
C ARG A 19 -2.72 -5.65 8.23
N VAL A 20 -3.83 -6.30 7.91
CA VAL A 20 -4.60 -6.02 6.67
C VAL A 20 -5.01 -4.55 6.63
N HIS A 21 -5.61 -4.04 7.70
CA HIS A 21 -6.04 -2.64 7.77
C HIS A 21 -4.88 -1.64 7.63
N GLU A 22 -3.74 -1.92 8.27
CA GLU A 22 -2.53 -1.10 8.12
C GLU A 22 -2.01 -1.07 6.68
N LEU A 23 -2.04 -2.22 5.98
CA LEU A 23 -1.61 -2.31 4.58
C LEU A 23 -2.57 -1.57 3.66
N GLU A 24 -3.87 -1.75 3.82
CA GLU A 24 -4.91 -1.05 3.04
C GLU A 24 -4.81 0.47 3.19
N THR A 25 -4.61 0.95 4.43
CA THR A 25 -4.44 2.39 4.70
C THR A 25 -3.22 2.95 3.99
N LYS A 26 -2.10 2.21 3.99
CA LYS A 26 -0.87 2.63 3.31
C LYS A 26 -1.02 2.60 1.80
N ILE A 27 -1.63 1.56 1.24
CA ILE A 27 -1.89 1.44 -0.19
C ILE A 27 -2.76 2.60 -0.65
N ALA A 28 -3.89 2.87 0.04
CA ALA A 28 -4.78 3.98 -0.31
C ALA A 28 -4.09 5.34 -0.25
N ALA A 29 -3.21 5.57 0.73
CA ALA A 29 -2.42 6.80 0.82
C ALA A 29 -1.46 6.96 -0.37
N LEU A 30 -0.75 5.89 -0.75
CA LEU A 30 0.15 5.91 -1.89
C LEU A 30 -0.61 6.06 -3.22
N GLU A 31 -1.76 5.41 -3.38
CA GLU A 31 -2.62 5.62 -4.56
C GLU A 31 -3.11 7.07 -4.66
N GLY A 32 -3.40 7.72 -3.52
CA GLY A 32 -3.70 9.15 -3.47
C GLY A 32 -2.53 10.01 -3.97
N GLN A 33 -1.34 9.76 -3.44
CA GLN A 33 -0.11 10.45 -3.88
C GLN A 33 0.21 10.20 -5.36
N GLN A 34 -0.03 8.98 -5.87
CA GLN A 34 0.16 8.66 -7.28
C GLN A 34 -0.72 9.53 -8.18
N LYS A 35 -1.99 9.70 -7.80
CA LYS A 35 -2.95 10.54 -8.54
C LYS A 35 -2.54 12.01 -8.52
N GLU A 36 -2.09 12.52 -7.38
CA GLU A 36 -1.61 13.91 -7.25
C GLU A 36 -0.38 14.16 -8.13
N LEU A 37 0.61 13.25 -8.11
CA LEU A 37 1.80 13.35 -8.94
C LEU A 37 1.49 13.21 -10.43
N ALA A 38 0.57 12.32 -10.80
CA ALA A 38 0.11 12.18 -12.18
C ALA A 38 -0.59 13.46 -12.67
N ALA A 39 -1.46 14.06 -11.85
CA ALA A 39 -2.11 15.34 -12.17
C ALA A 39 -1.08 16.47 -12.32
N ALA A 40 -0.02 16.50 -11.50
CA ALA A 40 1.05 17.49 -11.63
C ALA A 40 1.82 17.37 -12.95
N LEU A 41 1.89 16.19 -13.57
CA LEU A 41 2.47 16.01 -14.90
C LEU A 41 1.56 16.54 -16.03
N GLU A 42 0.29 16.80 -15.77
CA GLU A 42 -0.61 17.38 -16.78
C GLU A 42 -0.38 18.89 -16.97
N ASP A 43 0.33 19.56 -16.04
CA ASP A 43 0.68 20.96 -16.14
C ASP A 43 1.87 21.17 -17.11
N PRO A 44 1.70 21.95 -18.21
CA PRO A 44 2.80 22.29 -19.12
C PRO A 44 3.99 23.00 -18.46
N ALA A 45 3.78 23.67 -17.33
CA ALA A 45 4.83 24.31 -16.53
C ALA A 45 5.83 23.29 -15.97
N THR A 46 5.38 22.06 -15.72
CA THR A 46 6.20 20.95 -15.20
C THR A 46 7.36 20.58 -16.14
N TYR A 47 7.21 20.86 -17.44
CA TYR A 47 8.19 20.56 -18.48
C TYR A 47 9.08 21.74 -18.89
N GLN A 48 8.90 22.92 -18.28
CA GLN A 48 9.72 24.09 -18.58
C GLN A 48 11.16 23.89 -18.08
N PRO A 49 12.16 24.66 -18.57
CA PRO A 49 13.50 24.65 -18.02
C PRO A 49 13.49 24.93 -16.50
N GLY A 50 14.05 24.02 -15.71
CA GLY A 50 13.98 24.08 -14.23
C GLY A 50 12.68 23.55 -13.62
N GLY A 51 11.78 22.97 -14.42
CA GLY A 51 10.56 22.32 -13.99
C GLY A 51 10.81 21.00 -13.23
N SER A 52 9.73 20.45 -12.69
CA SER A 52 9.76 19.31 -11.75
C SER A 52 9.54 17.95 -12.41
N ALA A 53 9.40 17.86 -13.74
CA ALA A 53 9.07 16.61 -14.45
C ALA A 53 9.97 15.43 -14.06
N THR A 54 11.30 15.63 -14.02
CA THR A 54 12.25 14.55 -13.67
C THR A 54 12.08 14.08 -12.23
N THR A 55 11.85 15.00 -11.30
CA THR A 55 11.60 14.69 -9.89
C THR A 55 10.29 13.93 -9.72
N ILE A 56 9.20 14.42 -10.32
CA ILE A 56 7.88 13.78 -10.25
C ILE A 56 7.91 12.36 -10.85
N ASN A 57 8.58 12.17 -11.99
CA ASN A 57 8.72 10.84 -12.59
C ASN A 57 9.53 9.87 -11.72
N ARG A 58 10.60 10.34 -11.05
CA ARG A 58 11.36 9.52 -10.10
C ARG A 58 10.49 9.12 -8.90
N ASP A 59 9.74 10.08 -8.37
CA ASP A 59 8.89 9.85 -7.20
C ASP A 59 7.73 8.90 -7.56
N LEU A 60 7.13 9.03 -8.75
CA LEU A 60 6.15 8.07 -9.29
C LEU A 60 6.73 6.66 -9.45
N SER A 61 7.98 6.53 -9.91
CA SER A 61 8.64 5.23 -10.04
C SER A 61 8.86 4.58 -8.68
N ALA A 62 9.37 5.32 -7.70
CA ALA A 62 9.54 4.83 -6.33
C ALA A 62 8.21 4.41 -5.71
N LEU A 63 7.18 5.26 -5.84
CA LEU A 63 5.84 4.98 -5.35
C LEU A 63 5.24 3.71 -5.98
N THR A 64 5.41 3.53 -7.30
CA THR A 64 4.92 2.35 -8.02
C THR A 64 5.58 1.06 -7.49
N HIS A 65 6.89 1.11 -7.19
CA HIS A 65 7.57 -0.03 -6.56
C HIS A 65 7.04 -0.33 -5.15
N ASP A 66 6.75 0.70 -4.36
CA ASP A 66 6.19 0.53 -3.02
C ASP A 66 4.75 0.00 -3.05
N LEU A 67 3.91 0.49 -3.97
CA LEU A 67 2.57 -0.05 -4.19
C LEU A 67 2.62 -1.53 -4.55
N ALA A 68 3.45 -1.92 -5.51
CA ALA A 68 3.58 -3.32 -5.91
C ALA A 68 3.99 -4.21 -4.72
N ARG A 69 4.97 -3.76 -3.92
CA ARG A 69 5.42 -4.48 -2.72
C ARG A 69 4.32 -4.61 -1.67
N LEU A 70 3.62 -3.52 -1.36
CA LEU A 70 2.58 -3.51 -0.32
C LEU A 70 1.34 -4.30 -0.74
N THR A 71 0.96 -4.23 -2.02
CA THR A 71 -0.13 -5.04 -2.57
C THR A 71 0.21 -6.53 -2.51
N ALA A 72 1.42 -6.93 -2.89
CA ALA A 72 1.85 -8.33 -2.76
C ALA A 72 1.87 -8.80 -1.29
N GLU A 73 2.24 -7.93 -0.36
CA GLU A 73 2.17 -8.24 1.07
C GLU A 73 0.71 -8.41 1.54
N TRP A 74 -0.19 -7.50 1.13
CA TRP A 74 -1.61 -7.59 1.43
C TRP A 74 -2.23 -8.87 0.87
N GLU A 75 -1.91 -9.22 -0.38
CA GLU A 75 -2.34 -10.48 -1.01
C GLU A 75 -1.86 -11.69 -0.20
N SER A 76 -0.60 -11.69 0.26
CA SER A 76 -0.07 -12.78 1.08
C SER A 76 -0.80 -12.93 2.43
N VAL A 77 -1.05 -11.81 3.11
CA VAL A 77 -1.75 -11.80 4.41
C VAL A 77 -3.22 -12.20 4.25
N THR A 78 -3.87 -11.85 3.14
CA THR A 78 -5.28 -12.18 2.88
C THR A 78 -5.48 -13.56 2.28
N ALA A 79 -4.53 -14.09 1.48
CA ALA A 79 -4.61 -15.43 0.89
C ALA A 79 -4.70 -16.55 1.95
N THR A 80 -4.16 -16.33 3.14
CA THR A 80 -4.32 -17.25 4.29
C THR A 80 -5.76 -17.30 4.85
N VAL A 81 -6.76 -16.66 4.21
CA VAL A 81 -8.20 -16.79 4.52
C VAL A 81 -8.88 -17.92 3.73
N SER A 82 -8.26 -18.44 2.66
CA SER A 82 -8.86 -19.51 1.84
C SER A 82 -8.44 -20.91 2.28
N ALA A 83 -8.87 -21.32 3.47
CA ALA A 83 -9.03 -22.74 3.78
C ALA A 83 -10.34 -22.91 4.59
N PRO A 84 -11.32 -23.68 4.08
CA PRO A 84 -12.58 -23.92 4.78
C PRO A 84 -12.39 -24.71 6.08
#